data_AF-A0A0G0RC41-F1
#
_entry.id   AF-A0A0G0RC41-F1
#
_cell.length_a   1.000
_cell.length_b   1.000
_cell.length_c   1.000
_cell.angle_alpha   90.00
_cell.angle_beta   90.00
_cell.angle_gamma   90.00
#
_symmetry.space_group_name_H-M   'P 1'
#
loop_
_entity.id
_entity.type
_entity.pdbx_description
1 polymer ?
#
loop_
_entity_poly.entity_id
_entity_poly.type
_entity_poly.pdbx_seq_one_letter_code
_entity_poly.pdbx_strand_id
1 'polypeptide(L)'
;MHYLTQVNIGSIFHSPFGQTKGLADFVSVVLFNAVALAGVILFLLLVVGGIMMISGAGSGDKESVARGKKAATSALIGFLIIFVSYWIIVIVQTVFGFNILNPTP
;
A
#
# COMPACT_ATOMS: atom_id res chain seq x y z
N MET A 1 39.10 32.51 -1.69
CA MET A 1 39.11 31.19 -1.04
C MET A 1 37.82 30.46 -1.41
N HIS A 2 37.98 29.31 -2.08
CA HIS A 2 37.00 28.26 -2.44
C HIS A 2 35.49 28.52 -2.29
N TYR A 3 34.87 28.94 -3.39
CA TYR A 3 33.48 28.64 -3.69
C TYR A 3 33.44 27.39 -4.57
N LEU A 4 33.46 26.21 -3.95
CA LEU A 4 32.93 25.02 -4.61
C LEU A 4 31.41 25.11 -4.47
N THR A 5 30.79 26.03 -5.21
CA THR A 5 29.34 26.03 -5.41
C THR A 5 29.01 24.75 -6.13
N GLN A 6 28.67 23.72 -5.36
CA GLN A 6 28.10 22.49 -5.87
C GLN A 6 26.87 22.87 -6.69
N VAL A 7 27.04 22.91 -8.01
CA VAL A 7 25.93 23.08 -8.94
C VAL A 7 25.10 21.80 -8.80
N ASN A 8 23.91 21.93 -8.22
CA ASN A 8 22.96 20.82 -8.07
C ASN A 8 22.29 20.53 -9.41
N ILE A 9 23.07 19.98 -10.34
CA ILE A 9 22.66 19.67 -11.72
C ILE A 9 21.41 18.75 -11.72
N GLY A 10 21.31 17.83 -10.75
CA GLY A 10 20.17 16.90 -10.66
C GLY A 10 18.82 17.56 -10.36
N SER A 11 18.79 18.66 -9.58
CA SER A 11 17.55 19.37 -9.23
C SER A 11 17.07 20.37 -10.29
N ILE A 12 18.00 20.94 -11.06
CA ILE A 12 17.72 21.97 -12.07
C ILE A 12 17.35 21.33 -13.41
N PHE A 13 17.98 20.20 -13.75
CA PHE A 13 17.85 19.57 -15.07
C PHE A 13 17.02 18.28 -15.06
N HIS A 14 16.45 17.88 -13.92
CA HIS A 14 15.71 16.61 -13.75
C HIS A 14 16.47 15.40 -14.35
N SER A 15 17.80 15.42 -14.32
CA SER A 15 18.61 14.40 -15.00
C SER A 15 18.70 13.12 -14.17
N PRO A 16 18.54 11.93 -14.78
CA PRO A 16 18.68 10.63 -14.09
C PRO A 16 20.05 10.41 -13.45
N PHE A 17 21.07 11.14 -13.91
CA PHE A 17 22.41 11.16 -13.34
C PHE A 17 22.46 12.24 -12.24
N GLY A 18 22.46 11.81 -10.98
CA GLY A 18 22.52 12.69 -9.80
C GLY A 18 21.31 12.61 -8.88
N GLN A 19 20.18 12.05 -9.34
CA GLN A 19 19.10 11.62 -8.45
C GLN A 19 19.48 10.26 -7.89
N THR A 20 20.10 10.23 -6.71
CA THR A 20 20.29 8.99 -5.98
C THR A 20 18.91 8.40 -5.69
N LYS A 21 18.49 7.42 -6.50
CA LYS A 21 17.38 6.52 -6.19
C LYS A 21 17.77 5.70 -4.97
N GLY A 22 17.61 6.33 -3.80
CA GLY A 22 17.99 5.76 -2.51
C GLY A 22 17.03 4.66 -2.10
N LEU A 23 17.35 4.01 -0.98
CA LEU A 23 16.49 2.98 -0.38
C LEU A 23 15.05 3.47 -0.16
N ALA A 24 14.86 4.75 0.13
CA ALA A 24 13.55 5.36 0.32
C ALA A 24 12.69 5.31 -0.95
N ASP A 25 13.28 5.50 -2.12
CA ASP A 25 12.54 5.54 -3.39
C ASP A 25 12.10 4.12 -3.80
N PHE A 26 12.98 3.14 -3.62
CA PHE A 26 12.64 1.72 -3.80
C PHE A 26 11.52 1.27 -2.85
N VAL A 27 11.62 1.63 -1.57
CA VAL A 27 10.60 1.32 -0.57
C VAL A 27 9.26 1.97 -0.91
N SER A 28 9.26 3.21 -1.41
CA SER A 28 8.06 3.94 -1.82
C SER A 28 7.33 3.23 -2.97
N VAL A 29 8.07 2.82 -4.01
CA VAL A 29 7.50 2.07 -5.15
C VAL A 29 6.92 0.73 -4.70
N VAL A 30 7.63 -0.02 -3.87
CA VAL A 30 7.15 -1.32 -3.36
C VAL A 30 5.89 -1.13 -2.51
N LEU A 31 5.89 -0.16 -1.60
CA LEU A 31 4.74 0.14 -0.73
C LEU A 31 3.50 0.53 -1.55
N PHE A 32 3.65 1.43 -2.52
CA PHE A 32 2.53 1.87 -3.36
C PHE A 32 1.88 0.69 -4.10
N ASN A 33 2.70 -0.15 -4.74
CA ASN A 33 2.21 -1.34 -5.44
C ASN A 33 1.60 -2.37 -4.47
N ALA A 34 2.20 -2.55 -3.30
CA ALA A 34 1.68 -3.48 -2.28
C ALA A 34 0.30 -3.05 -1.78
N VAL A 35 0.09 -1.76 -1.49
CA VAL A 35 -1.21 -1.22 -1.06
C VAL A 35 -2.26 -1.38 -2.16
N ALA A 36 -1.90 -1.07 -3.42
CA ALA A 36 -2.81 -1.26 -4.56
C ALA A 36 -3.23 -2.73 -4.73
N LEU A 37 -2.26 -3.66 -4.72
CA LEU A 37 -2.52 -5.10 -4.81
C LEU A 37 -3.35 -5.60 -3.62
N ALA A 38 -3.05 -5.14 -2.42
CA ALA A 38 -3.78 -5.53 -1.22
C ALA A 38 -5.25 -5.08 -1.28
N GLY A 39 -5.54 -3.89 -1.83
CA GLY A 39 -6.91 -3.43 -2.07
C GLY A 39 -7.69 -4.34 -3.03
N VAL A 40 -7.05 -4.81 -4.11
CA VAL A 40 -7.68 -5.74 -5.07
C VAL A 40 -7.96 -7.10 -4.41
N ILE A 41 -6.99 -7.64 -3.67
CA ILE A 41 -7.14 -8.92 -2.97
C ILE A 41 -8.25 -8.83 -1.92
N LEU A 42 -8.29 -7.74 -1.16
CA LEU A 42 -9.33 -7.48 -0.17
C LEU A 42 -10.72 -7.52 -0.81
N PHE A 43 -10.89 -6.82 -1.93
CA PHE A 43 -12.15 -6.78 -2.67
C PHE A 43 -12.60 -8.18 -3.10
N LEU A 44 -11.69 -8.98 -3.69
CA LEU A 44 -11.97 -10.34 -4.12
C LEU A 44 -12.36 -11.25 -2.95
N LEU A 45 -11.64 -11.16 -1.82
CA LEU A 45 -11.94 -11.94 -0.62
C LEU A 45 -13.32 -11.60 -0.03
N LEU A 46 -13.72 -10.32 -0.03
CA LEU A 46 -15.05 -9.92 0.42
C LEU A 46 -16.15 -10.42 -0.51
N VAL A 47 -15.97 -10.32 -1.83
CA VAL A 47 -16.95 -10.82 -2.80
C VAL A 47 -17.11 -12.33 -2.70
N VAL A 48 -16.01 -13.08 -2.75
CA VAL A 48 -16.04 -14.55 -2.68
C VAL A 48 -16.52 -15.03 -1.32
N GLY A 49 -16.03 -14.45 -0.23
CA GLY A 49 -16.43 -14.78 1.12
C GLY A 49 -17.91 -14.47 1.39
N GLY A 50 -18.41 -13.35 0.86
CA GLY A 50 -19.81 -12.96 0.93
C GLY A 50 -20.71 -13.93 0.16
N ILE A 51 -20.36 -14.26 -1.09
CA ILE A 51 -21.12 -15.23 -1.90
C ILE A 51 -21.13 -16.60 -1.21
N MET A 52 -19.99 -17.07 -0.69
CA MET A 52 -19.88 -18.37 0.00
C MET A 52 -20.70 -18.42 1.29
N MET A 53 -20.80 -17.30 2.01
CA MET A 53 -21.65 -17.19 3.19
C MET A 53 -23.13 -17.25 2.83
N ILE A 54 -23.56 -16.53 1.78
CA ILE A 54 -24.96 -16.49 1.34
C ILE A 54 -25.38 -17.85 0.77
N SER A 55 -24.55 -18.47 -0.08
CA SER A 55 -24.85 -19.77 -0.69
C SER A 55 -24.90 -20.90 0.34
N GLY A 56 -23.94 -20.93 1.29
CA GLY A 56 -23.93 -21.90 2.37
C GLY A 56 -25.11 -21.75 3.34
N ALA A 57 -25.55 -20.50 3.59
CA ALA A 57 -26.73 -20.25 4.43
C ALA A 57 -28.02 -20.73 3.76
N GLY A 58 -28.13 -20.62 2.43
CA GLY A 58 -29.29 -21.10 1.67
C GLY A 58 -29.37 -22.62 1.52
N SER A 59 -28.22 -23.32 1.44
CA SER A 59 -28.16 -24.78 1.27
C SER A 59 -28.12 -25.57 2.59
N GLY A 60 -27.98 -24.90 3.74
CA GLY A 60 -27.82 -25.55 5.05
C GLY A 60 -26.40 -26.11 5.30
N ASP A 61 -25.45 -25.81 4.42
CA ASP A 61 -24.06 -26.22 4.55
C ASP A 61 -23.31 -25.31 5.54
N LYS A 62 -23.22 -25.80 6.80
CA LYS A 62 -22.53 -25.13 7.90
C LYS A 62 -21.04 -24.93 7.63
N GLU A 63 -20.42 -25.77 6.80
CA GLU A 63 -18.99 -25.65 6.50
C GLU A 63 -18.71 -24.44 5.61
N SER A 64 -19.49 -24.27 4.55
CA SER A 64 -19.40 -23.11 3.66
C SER A 64 -19.65 -21.79 4.40
N VAL A 65 -20.63 -21.76 5.32
CA VAL A 65 -20.87 -20.60 6.18
C VAL A 65 -19.67 -20.30 7.09
N ALA A 66 -19.08 -21.32 7.71
CA ALA A 66 -17.91 -21.14 8.57
C ALA A 66 -16.69 -20.64 7.79
N ARG A 67 -16.47 -21.16 6.57
CA ARG A 67 -15.41 -20.71 5.67
C ARG A 67 -15.62 -19.26 5.21
N GLY A 68 -16.83 -18.90 4.79
CA GLY A 68 -17.18 -17.52 4.41
C GLY A 68 -16.98 -16.54 5.57
N LYS A 69 -17.38 -16.90 6.79
CA LYS A 69 -17.15 -16.09 7.99
C LYS A 69 -15.67 -15.92 8.29
N LYS A 70 -14.87 -16.99 8.17
CA LYS A 70 -13.41 -16.92 8.36
C LYS A 70 -12.76 -16.01 7.32
N ALA A 71 -13.17 -16.12 6.05
CA ALA A 71 -12.68 -15.28 4.96
C ALA A 71 -12.99 -13.79 5.22
N ALA A 72 -14.22 -13.47 5.63
CA ALA A 72 -14.63 -12.12 5.98
C ALA A 72 -13.81 -11.57 7.16
N THR A 73 -13.60 -12.34 8.22
CA THR A 73 -12.78 -11.92 9.36
C THR A 73 -11.33 -11.68 8.94
N SER A 74 -10.73 -12.55 8.11
CA SER A 74 -9.37 -12.34 7.61
C SER A 74 -9.25 -11.11 6.72
N ALA A 75 -10.26 -10.84 5.89
CA ALA A 75 -10.31 -9.64 5.06
C ALA A 75 -10.39 -8.38 5.94
N LEU A 76 -11.23 -8.37 6.97
CA LEU A 76 -11.33 -7.25 7.92
C LEU A 76 -10.01 -6.99 8.66
N ILE A 77 -9.31 -8.05 9.09
CA ILE A 77 -7.99 -7.91 9.73
C ILE A 77 -6.98 -7.32 8.74
N GLY A 78 -6.92 -7.83 7.51
CA GLY A 78 -6.05 -7.30 6.46
C GLY A 78 -6.34 -5.84 6.14
N PHE A 79 -7.63 -5.47 6.04
CA PHE A 79 -8.07 -4.10 5.87
C PHE A 79 -7.56 -3.20 6.98
N LEU A 80 -7.73 -3.62 8.24
CA LEU A 80 -7.30 -2.84 9.39
C LEU A 80 -5.79 -2.58 9.39
N ILE A 81 -4.99 -3.58 9.00
CA ILE A 81 -3.53 -3.44 8.88
C ILE A 81 -3.17 -2.38 7.82
N ILE A 82 -3.78 -2.45 6.63
CA ILE A 82 -3.53 -1.48 5.55
C ILE A 82 -3.99 -0.08 5.98
N PHE A 83 -5.15 -0.01 6.63
CA PHE A 83 -5.70 1.23 7.15
C PHE A 83 -4.74 1.90 8.14
N VAL A 84 -4.24 1.18 9.15
CA VAL A 84 -3.27 1.72 10.10
C VAL A 84 -1.93 2.06 9.42
N SER A 85 -1.49 1.23 8.48
CA SER A 85 -0.26 1.48 7.70
C SER A 85 -0.31 2.83 6.97
N TYR A 86 -1.46 3.16 6.35
CA TYR A 86 -1.65 4.46 5.71
C TYR A 86 -1.45 5.63 6.67
N TRP A 87 -2.03 5.56 7.88
CA TRP A 87 -1.85 6.60 8.89
C TRP A 87 -0.39 6.75 9.34
N ILE A 88 0.33 5.65 9.50
CA ILE A 88 1.77 5.68 9.81
C ILE A 88 2.53 6.43 8.72
N ILE A 89 2.26 6.11 7.45
CA ILE A 89 2.92 6.76 6.31
C ILE A 89 2.64 8.27 6.32
N VAL A 90 1.39 8.69 6.54
CA VAL A 90 1.01 10.11 6.60
C VAL A 90 1.76 10.85 7.72
N ILE A 91 1.89 10.22 8.89
CA ILE A 91 2.65 10.79 10.02
C ILE A 91 4.12 10.97 9.64
N VAL A 92 4.75 9.94 9.04
CA VAL A 92 6.14 10.01 8.58
C VAL A 92 6.31 11.11 7.53
N GLN A 93 5.42 11.21 6.55
CA GLN A 93 5.47 12.28 5.55
C GLN A 93 5.39 13.68 6.17
N THR A 94 4.53 13.85 7.17
CA THR A 94 4.34 15.13 7.87
C THR A 94 5.56 15.51 8.70
N VAL A 95 6.21 14.54 9.35
CA VAL A 95 7.38 14.79 10.21
C VAL A 95 8.64 15.05 9.38
N PHE A 96 8.85 14.31 8.28
CA PHE A 96 10.07 14.39 7.50
C PHE A 96 9.97 15.23 6.21
N GLY A 97 8.77 15.67 5.82
CA GLY A 97 8.56 16.62 4.71
C GLY A 97 8.77 16.04 3.31
N PHE A 98 8.79 14.71 3.13
CA PHE A 98 8.89 14.05 1.81
C PHE A 98 7.65 13.22 1.48
N ASN A 99 7.25 13.19 0.21
CA ASN A 99 6.07 12.47 -0.28
C ASN A 99 6.42 11.04 -0.72
N ILE A 100 6.14 10.06 0.13
CA ILE A 100 6.34 8.61 -0.12
C ILE A 100 5.29 8.04 -1.09
N LEU A 101 4.09 8.65 -1.12
CA LEU A 101 2.95 8.10 -1.85
C LEU A 101 2.78 8.66 -3.27
N ASN A 102 3.62 9.61 -3.67
CA ASN A 102 3.58 10.23 -4.99
C ASN A 102 4.99 10.36 -5.56
N PRO A 103 5.52 9.33 -6.25
CA PRO A 103 6.79 9.47 -6.95
C PRO A 103 6.62 10.57 -7.99
N THR A 104 7.36 11.67 -7.82
CA THR A 104 7.41 12.75 -8.82
C THR A 104 7.90 12.18 -10.15
N PRO A 105 7.34 12.60 -11.30
CA PRO A 105 7.81 12.19 -12.61
C PRO A 105 9.27 12.59 -12.88
#